data_AF-A0AAJ0V441-F1
#
_entry.id   AF-A0AAJ0V441-F1
#
_cell.length_a   1.000
_cell.length_b   1.000
_cell.length_c   1.000
_cell.angle_alpha   90.00
_cell.angle_beta   90.00
_cell.angle_gamma   90.00
#
_symmetry.space_group_name_H-M   'P 1'
#
loop_
_entity.id
_entity.type
_entity.pdbx_description
1 polymer ?
#
loop_
_entity_poly.entity_id
_entity_poly.type
_entity_poly.pdbx_seq_one_letter_code
_entity_poly.pdbx_strand_id
1 'polypeptide(L)'
;MPSPYDGNVSIWLLYLLSRYDDLLRQIGASGNGTEDDVFAFFQAVNRDAPISESDATELLASLLGWEQEEVAAACKVLGGTARTVSQLDVVMRLQQAQSQIGLTVTQQQQAFVLGRNSSYDDWQAVGQAMIAGVSHVKGAD
;
A
#
# COMPACT_ATOMS: atom_id res chain seq x y z
N MET A 1 17.63 -33.05 -5.73
CA MET A 1 17.91 -31.76 -5.07
C MET A 1 17.99 -30.69 -6.15
N PRO A 2 17.21 -29.60 -6.09
CA PRO A 2 17.38 -28.50 -7.04
C PRO A 2 18.66 -27.72 -6.72
N SER A 3 19.37 -27.30 -7.77
CA SER A 3 20.66 -26.61 -7.73
C SER A 3 20.57 -25.25 -7.01
N PRO A 4 21.58 -24.83 -6.22
CA PRO A 4 21.59 -23.54 -5.57
C PRO A 4 21.87 -22.44 -6.62
N TYR A 5 21.00 -21.43 -6.65
CA TYR A 5 21.17 -20.11 -7.27
C TYR A 5 22.18 -20.02 -8.43
N ASP A 6 21.69 -20.23 -9.66
CA ASP A 6 22.39 -19.75 -10.86
C ASP A 6 22.36 -18.21 -10.78
N GLY A 7 23.52 -17.55 -10.80
CA GLY A 7 23.71 -16.12 -10.48
C GLY A 7 23.07 -15.12 -11.47
N ASN A 8 21.92 -15.45 -12.02
CA ASN A 8 21.18 -14.70 -13.01
C ASN A 8 20.38 -13.59 -12.33
N VAL A 9 20.96 -12.39 -12.30
CA VAL A 9 20.26 -11.16 -11.91
C VAL A 9 19.23 -10.85 -12.98
N SER A 10 17.95 -10.99 -12.65
CA SER A 10 16.85 -10.63 -13.55
C SER A 10 16.35 -9.20 -13.30
N ILE A 11 15.73 -8.59 -14.32
CA ILE A 11 15.06 -7.28 -14.19
C ILE A 11 14.02 -7.31 -13.07
N TRP A 12 13.32 -8.44 -12.89
CA TRP A 12 12.36 -8.62 -11.81
C TRP A 12 13.01 -8.58 -10.42
N LEU A 13 14.18 -9.21 -10.25
CA LEU A 13 14.90 -9.16 -8.98
C LEU A 13 15.38 -7.73 -8.67
N LEU A 14 15.92 -7.03 -9.68
CA LEU A 14 16.30 -5.62 -9.53
C LEU A 14 15.11 -4.74 -9.20
N TYR A 15 13.96 -4.97 -9.83
CA TYR A 15 12.71 -4.29 -9.50
C TYR A 15 12.33 -4.51 -8.03
N LEU A 16 12.31 -5.76 -7.56
CA LEU A 16 11.92 -6.07 -6.19
C LEU A 16 12.88 -5.44 -5.16
N LEU A 17 14.18 -5.47 -5.42
CA LEU A 17 15.18 -4.80 -4.58
C LEU A 17 14.97 -3.28 -4.54
N SER A 18 14.64 -2.66 -5.68
CA SER A 18 14.31 -1.23 -5.71
C SER A 18 13.04 -0.91 -4.90
N ARG A 19 12.02 -1.78 -4.94
CA ARG A 19 10.79 -1.60 -4.16
C ARG A 19 11.07 -1.74 -2.66
N TYR A 20 11.95 -2.66 -2.28
CA TYR A 20 12.37 -2.83 -0.90
C TYR A 20 13.16 -1.63 -0.38
N ASP A 21 14.08 -1.08 -1.17
CA ASP A 21 14.80 0.15 -0.82
C ASP A 21 13.85 1.35 -0.69
N ASP A 22 12.89 1.51 -1.61
CA ASP A 22 11.85 2.55 -1.50
C ASP A 22 10.99 2.39 -0.23
N LEU A 23 10.65 1.15 0.15
CA LEU A 23 9.95 0.84 1.40
C LEU A 23 10.72 1.29 2.63
N LEU A 24 12.00 0.93 2.72
CA LEU A 24 12.84 1.31 3.86
C LEU A 24 13.02 2.83 3.95
N ARG A 25 13.15 3.52 2.81
CA ARG A 25 13.21 4.98 2.78
C ARG A 25 11.92 5.62 3.26
N GLN A 26 10.77 5.10 2.84
CA GLN A 26 9.47 5.65 3.24
C GLN A 26 9.22 5.46 4.74
N ILE A 27 9.53 4.27 5.29
CA ILE A 27 9.40 3.99 6.72
C ILE A 27 10.42 4.77 7.54
N GLY A 28 11.66 4.90 7.06
CA GLY A 28 12.67 5.73 7.70
C GLY A 28 12.27 7.21 7.72
N ALA A 29 11.65 7.71 6.65
CA ALA A 29 11.17 9.09 6.55
C ALA A 29 9.95 9.39 7.44
N SER A 30 9.10 8.39 7.71
CA SER A 30 7.98 8.54 8.65
C SER A 30 8.45 8.65 10.11
N GLY A 31 9.68 8.20 10.40
CA GLY A 31 10.24 8.15 11.75
C GLY A 31 9.63 7.06 12.63
N ASN A 32 8.77 6.20 12.07
CA ASN A 32 7.98 5.23 12.82
C ASN A 32 8.53 3.79 12.75
N GLY A 33 9.70 3.59 12.14
CA GLY A 33 10.31 2.27 12.11
C GLY A 33 11.68 2.21 11.46
N THR A 34 12.26 1.02 11.58
CA THR A 34 13.55 0.61 11.02
C THR A 34 13.35 -0.61 10.11
N GLU A 35 14.41 -1.06 9.44
CA GLU A 35 14.39 -2.33 8.71
C GLU A 35 14.02 -3.53 9.61
N ASP A 36 14.47 -3.52 10.86
CA ASP A 36 14.15 -4.57 11.83
C ASP A 36 12.64 -4.63 12.12
N ASP A 37 11.96 -3.48 12.15
CA ASP A 37 10.51 -3.42 12.38
C ASP A 37 9.72 -3.93 11.16
N VAL A 38 10.22 -3.67 9.94
CA VAL A 38 9.67 -4.26 8.70
C VAL A 38 9.83 -5.78 8.71
N PHE A 39 11.00 -6.27 9.12
CA PHE A 39 11.23 -7.69 9.26
C PHE A 39 10.34 -8.33 10.33
N ALA A 40 10.19 -7.66 11.48
CA ALA A 40 9.30 -8.11 12.56
C ALA A 40 7.84 -8.18 12.11
N PHE A 41 7.37 -7.20 11.32
CA PHE A 41 6.05 -7.24 10.70
C PHE A 41 5.90 -8.47 9.80
N PHE A 42 6.84 -8.71 8.87
CA PHE A 42 6.77 -9.87 7.98
C PHE A 42 6.82 -11.20 8.74
N GLN A 43 7.60 -11.29 9.82
CA GLN A 43 7.62 -12.46 10.69
C GLN A 43 6.26 -12.66 11.39
N ALA A 44 5.66 -11.59 11.91
CA ALA A 44 4.40 -11.65 12.64
C ALA A 44 3.22 -12.09 11.77
N VAL A 45 3.21 -11.68 10.50
CA VAL A 45 2.14 -12.05 9.55
C VAL A 45 2.39 -13.39 8.84
N ASN A 46 3.64 -13.85 8.72
CA ASN A 46 3.97 -15.10 8.00
C ASN A 46 4.34 -16.31 8.88
N ARG A 47 4.36 -16.18 10.21
CA ARG A 47 4.54 -17.32 11.13
C ARG A 47 3.39 -18.33 11.07
N ASP A 48 3.62 -19.54 11.58
CA ASP A 48 2.65 -20.66 11.59
C ASP A 48 1.30 -20.28 12.23
N ALA A 49 1.33 -19.49 13.31
CA ALA A 49 0.17 -18.89 13.93
C ALA A 49 0.24 -17.36 13.73
N PRO A 50 -0.22 -16.84 12.58
CA PRO A 50 -0.10 -15.42 12.26
C PRO A 50 -0.98 -14.57 13.18
N ILE A 51 -0.62 -13.29 13.33
CA ILE A 51 -1.49 -12.32 14.00
C ILE A 51 -2.82 -12.15 13.27
N SER A 52 -3.81 -11.58 13.96
CA SER A 52 -5.08 -11.25 13.33
C SER A 52 -4.90 -10.17 12.25
N GLU A 53 -5.82 -10.11 11.28
CA GLU A 53 -5.77 -9.09 10.24
C GLU A 53 -5.89 -7.66 10.81
N SER A 54 -6.62 -7.51 11.92
CA SER A 54 -6.76 -6.23 12.63
C SER A 54 -5.41 -5.78 13.20
N ASP A 55 -4.73 -6.66 13.92
CA ASP A 55 -3.41 -6.35 14.51
C ASP A 55 -2.37 -6.10 13.42
N ALA A 56 -2.43 -6.84 12.31
CA ALA A 56 -1.54 -6.62 11.18
C ALA A 56 -1.77 -5.26 10.53
N THR A 57 -3.03 -4.85 10.41
CA THR A 57 -3.40 -3.53 9.87
C THR A 57 -2.92 -2.42 10.79
N GLU A 58 -3.07 -2.57 12.12
CA GLU A 58 -2.59 -1.59 13.10
C GLU A 58 -1.07 -1.45 13.10
N LEU A 59 -0.34 -2.58 13.12
CA LEU A 59 1.12 -2.59 13.02
C LEU A 59 1.59 -1.91 11.74
N LEU A 60 0.95 -2.23 10.61
CA LEU A 60 1.32 -1.65 9.33
C LEU A 60 1.01 -0.15 9.25
N ALA A 61 -0.14 0.28 9.79
CA ALA A 61 -0.51 1.69 9.89
C ALA A 61 0.53 2.49 10.68
N SER A 62 0.98 1.94 11.81
CA SER A 62 2.04 2.53 12.62
C SER A 62 3.35 2.67 11.82
N LEU A 63 3.83 1.60 11.19
CA LEU A 63 5.07 1.61 10.39
C LEU A 63 5.04 2.63 9.26
N LEU A 64 3.92 2.71 8.55
CA LEU A 64 3.74 3.63 7.43
C LEU A 64 3.44 5.07 7.86
N GLY A 65 3.19 5.32 9.16
CA GLY A 65 2.66 6.60 9.63
C GLY A 65 1.36 6.99 8.93
N TRP A 66 0.50 6.02 8.65
CA TRP A 66 -0.70 6.18 7.84
C TRP A 66 -1.96 5.83 8.65
N GLU A 67 -3.11 6.32 8.21
CA GLU A 67 -4.37 6.09 8.90
C GLU A 67 -4.79 4.61 8.80
N GLN A 68 -5.17 4.02 9.94
CA GLN A 68 -5.53 2.61 10.02
C GLN A 68 -6.71 2.25 9.09
N GLU A 69 -7.66 3.16 8.90
CA GLU A 69 -8.80 2.96 7.99
C GLU A 69 -8.35 2.86 6.52
N GLU A 70 -7.38 3.68 6.12
CA GLU A 70 -6.81 3.65 4.76
C GLU A 70 -5.96 2.40 4.54
N VAL A 71 -5.19 1.97 5.56
CA VAL A 71 -4.43 0.71 5.52
C VAL A 71 -5.39 -0.48 5.43
N ALA A 72 -6.50 -0.47 6.17
CA ALA A 72 -7.53 -1.50 6.10
C ALA A 72 -8.16 -1.57 4.70
N ALA A 73 -8.44 -0.41 4.09
CA ALA A 73 -8.94 -0.34 2.72
C ALA A 73 -7.90 -0.87 1.71
N ALA A 74 -6.62 -0.55 1.89
CA ALA A 74 -5.54 -1.08 1.05
C ALA A 74 -5.40 -2.60 1.17
N CYS A 75 -5.49 -3.16 2.38
CA CYS A 75 -5.52 -4.61 2.60
C CYS A 75 -6.73 -5.27 1.92
N LYS A 76 -7.90 -4.61 1.88
CA LYS A 76 -9.05 -5.12 1.12
C LYS A 76 -8.78 -5.18 -0.39
N VAL A 77 -8.09 -4.19 -0.95
CA VAL A 77 -7.67 -4.20 -2.37
C VAL A 77 -6.76 -5.40 -2.67
N LEU A 78 -5.91 -5.79 -1.72
CA LEU A 78 -5.05 -6.97 -1.82
C LEU A 78 -5.77 -8.31 -1.60
N GLY A 79 -6.99 -8.30 -1.06
CA GLY A 79 -7.69 -9.49 -0.61
C GLY A 79 -7.17 -10.06 0.72
N GLY A 80 -6.47 -9.25 1.54
CA GLY A 80 -5.96 -9.63 2.85
C GLY A 80 -4.71 -8.86 3.28
N THR A 81 -4.07 -9.31 4.36
CA THR A 81 -2.81 -8.71 4.88
C THR A 81 -1.67 -8.78 3.86
N ALA A 82 -0.90 -7.69 3.74
CA ALA A 82 0.31 -7.64 2.94
C ALA A 82 1.42 -8.54 3.51
N ARG A 83 1.59 -9.73 2.95
CA ARG A 83 2.53 -10.78 3.41
C ARG A 83 3.87 -10.77 2.68
N THR A 84 3.97 -10.05 1.57
CA THR A 84 5.15 -9.98 0.72
C THR A 84 5.54 -8.54 0.44
N VAL A 85 6.82 -8.32 0.10
CA VAL A 85 7.31 -6.99 -0.34
C VAL A 85 6.51 -6.47 -1.53
N SER A 86 6.13 -7.32 -2.48
CA SER A 86 5.33 -6.89 -3.64
C SER A 86 3.92 -6.44 -3.26
N GLN A 87 3.29 -7.10 -2.29
CA GLN A 87 1.98 -6.66 -1.77
C GLN A 87 2.11 -5.36 -0.99
N LEU A 88 3.18 -5.21 -0.21
CA LEU A 88 3.44 -4.00 0.54
C LEU A 88 3.76 -2.80 -0.38
N ASP A 89 4.45 -3.02 -1.50
CA ASP A 89 4.65 -2.00 -2.56
C ASP A 89 3.31 -1.48 -3.10
N VAL A 90 2.30 -2.35 -3.28
CA VAL A 90 0.97 -1.92 -3.68
C VAL A 90 0.32 -1.02 -2.62
N VAL A 91 0.44 -1.36 -1.33
CA VAL A 91 -0.05 -0.52 -0.22
C VAL A 91 0.62 0.85 -0.24
N MET A 92 1.95 0.90 -0.39
CA MET A 92 2.70 2.16 -0.47
C MET A 92 2.28 3.01 -1.68
N ARG A 93 2.01 2.39 -2.84
CA ARG A 93 1.53 3.10 -4.03
C ARG A 93 0.14 3.70 -3.81
N LEU A 94 -0.74 3.03 -3.08
CA LEU A 94 -2.06 3.55 -2.71
C LEU A 94 -1.94 4.74 -1.74
N GLN A 95 -1.03 4.65 -0.77
CA GLN A 95 -0.69 5.77 0.13
C GLN A 95 -0.12 6.97 -0.64
N GLN A 96 0.82 6.72 -1.55
CA GLN A 96 1.41 7.76 -2.39
C GLN A 96 0.36 8.39 -3.33
N ALA A 97 -0.55 7.60 -3.88
CA ALA A 97 -1.66 8.13 -4.65
C ALA A 97 -2.54 9.04 -3.77
N GLN A 98 -2.88 8.63 -2.55
CA GLN A 98 -3.66 9.46 -1.63
C GLN A 98 -2.97 10.80 -1.36
N SER A 99 -1.65 10.82 -1.14
CA SER A 99 -0.93 12.08 -0.90
C SER A 99 -0.87 12.98 -2.14
N GLN A 100 -0.85 12.41 -3.34
CA GLN A 100 -0.77 13.17 -4.60
C GLN A 100 -2.12 13.72 -5.07
N ILE A 101 -3.19 12.95 -4.96
CA ILE A 101 -4.51 13.31 -5.53
C ILE A 101 -5.59 13.54 -4.47
N GLY A 102 -5.29 13.33 -3.19
CA GLY A 102 -6.19 13.58 -2.07
C GLY A 102 -7.38 12.62 -1.98
N LEU A 103 -7.35 11.52 -2.72
CA LEU A 103 -8.39 10.48 -2.70
C LEU A 103 -8.07 9.41 -1.67
N THR A 104 -9.06 9.03 -0.86
CA THR A 104 -8.98 7.83 -0.02
C THR A 104 -8.81 6.59 -0.89
N VAL A 105 -8.26 5.51 -0.34
CA VAL A 105 -8.09 4.24 -1.04
C VAL A 105 -9.42 3.71 -1.57
N THR A 106 -10.50 3.91 -0.83
CA THR A 106 -11.85 3.52 -1.27
C THR A 106 -12.28 4.31 -2.51
N GLN A 107 -12.02 5.62 -2.54
CA GLN A 107 -12.32 6.47 -3.71
C GLN A 107 -11.43 6.12 -4.91
N GLN A 108 -10.15 5.80 -4.68
CA GLN A 108 -9.26 5.30 -5.73
C GLN A 108 -9.82 4.00 -6.33
N GLN A 109 -10.28 3.06 -5.49
CA GLN A 109 -10.88 1.81 -5.95
C GLN A 109 -12.14 2.05 -6.78
N GLN A 110 -13.02 2.97 -6.35
CA GLN A 110 -14.20 3.37 -7.12
C GLN A 110 -13.82 3.92 -8.49
N ALA A 111 -12.77 4.75 -8.56
CA ALA A 111 -12.26 5.26 -9.82
C ALA A 111 -11.70 4.15 -10.73
N PHE A 112 -10.99 3.15 -10.17
CA PHE A 112 -10.43 2.04 -10.94
C PHE A 112 -11.47 1.10 -11.56
N VAL A 113 -12.65 0.97 -10.93
CA VAL A 113 -13.72 0.11 -11.46
C VAL A 113 -14.63 0.83 -12.47
N LEU A 114 -14.44 2.13 -12.69
CA LEU A 114 -15.15 2.84 -13.75
C LEU A 114 -14.76 2.31 -15.12
N GLY A 115 -15.77 2.09 -15.95
CA GLY A 115 -15.61 1.65 -17.32
C GLY A 115 -16.64 2.30 -18.23
N ARG A 116 -16.60 1.92 -19.52
CA ARG A 116 -17.52 2.44 -20.54
C ARG A 116 -19.00 2.26 -20.18
N ASN A 117 -19.32 1.21 -19.43
CA ASN A 117 -20.70 0.84 -19.09
C ASN A 117 -21.14 1.30 -17.69
N SER A 118 -20.28 2.02 -16.95
CA SER A 118 -20.65 2.60 -15.66
C SER A 118 -21.73 3.66 -15.84
N SER A 119 -22.58 3.83 -14.82
CA SER A 119 -23.66 4.82 -14.88
C SER A 119 -23.10 6.24 -14.83
N TYR A 120 -23.90 7.22 -15.26
CA TYR A 120 -23.54 8.62 -15.11
C TYR A 120 -23.33 9.01 -13.63
N ASP A 121 -24.15 8.46 -12.74
CA ASP A 121 -24.05 8.72 -11.30
C ASP A 121 -22.71 8.23 -10.72
N ASP A 122 -22.22 7.05 -11.16
CA ASP A 122 -20.89 6.55 -10.77
C ASP A 122 -19.77 7.49 -11.25
N TRP A 123 -19.86 7.95 -12.50
CA TRP A 123 -18.92 8.92 -13.07
C TRP A 123 -18.95 10.26 -12.33
N GLN A 124 -20.15 10.75 -11.99
CA GLN A 124 -20.33 12.00 -11.26
C GLN A 124 -19.74 11.91 -9.84
N ALA A 125 -20.02 10.83 -9.11
CA ALA A 125 -19.55 10.63 -7.75
C ALA A 125 -18.01 10.63 -7.68
N VAL A 126 -17.34 9.89 -8.58
CA VAL A 126 -15.87 9.89 -8.66
C VAL A 126 -15.33 11.25 -9.07
N GLY A 127 -15.98 11.95 -10.02
CA GLY A 127 -15.58 13.30 -10.41
C GLY A 127 -15.64 14.31 -9.26
N GLN A 128 -16.69 14.25 -8.44
CA GLN A 128 -16.83 15.08 -7.25
C GLN A 128 -15.74 14.76 -6.21
N ALA A 129 -15.45 13.47 -5.99
CA ALA A 129 -14.38 13.05 -5.09
C ALA A 129 -13.01 13.59 -5.54
N MET A 130 -12.70 13.55 -6.84
CA MET A 130 -11.44 14.10 -7.38
C MET A 130 -11.32 15.62 -7.16
N ILE A 131 -12.39 16.38 -7.41
CA ILE A 131 -12.38 17.84 -7.18
C ILE A 131 -12.17 18.15 -5.70
N ALA A 132 -12.83 17.42 -4.81
CA ALA A 132 -12.66 17.56 -3.37
C ALA A 132 -11.22 17.21 -2.93
N GLY A 133 -10.68 16.08 -3.41
CA GLY A 133 -9.33 15.63 -3.09
C GLY A 133 -8.25 16.62 -3.53
N VAL A 134 -8.31 17.12 -4.77
CA VAL A 134 -7.34 18.12 -5.27
C VAL A 134 -7.43 19.43 -4.51
N SER A 135 -8.63 19.84 -4.10
CA SER A 135 -8.82 21.05 -3.27
C SER A 135 -8.21 20.88 -1.88
N HIS A 136 -8.32 19.68 -1.30
CA HIS A 136 -7.72 19.35 -0.01
C HIS A 136 -6.18 19.35 -0.07
N VAL A 137 -5.58 18.73 -1.10
CA VAL A 137 -4.11 18.72 -1.28
C VAL A 137 -3.55 20.14 -1.43
N LYS A 138 -4.21 21.00 -2.22
CA LYS A 138 -3.76 22.40 -2.43
C LYS A 138 -3.90 23.30 -1.20
N GLY A 139 -4.72 22.93 -0.22
CA GLY A 139 -4.92 23.69 1.01
C GLY A 139 -4.01 23.25 2.17
N ALA A 140 -3.19 22.22 1.97
CA ALA A 140 -2.26 21.67 2.97
C ALA A 140 -0.81 22.18 2.82
N ASP A 141 -0.55 23.00 1.79
CA ASP A 141 0.67 23.79 1.59
C ASP A 141 0.58 25.17 2.28
#